data_AF-A0AAW2LDR8-F1
#
_entry.id   AF-A0AAW2LDR8-F1
#
_cell.length_a   1.000
_cell.length_b   1.000
_cell.length_c   1.000
_cell.angle_alpha   90.00
_cell.angle_beta   90.00
_cell.angle_gamma   90.00
#
_symmetry.space_group_name_H-M   'P 1'
#
loop_
_entity.id
_entity.type
_entity.pdbx_description
1 polymer ?
#
loop_
_entity_poly.entity_id
_entity_poly.type
_entity_poly.pdbx_seq_one_letter_code
_entity_poly.pdbx_strand_id
1 'polypeptide(L)'
;MSAGAQGLIHRAHSIHKRNVSQTFILHGSREVINGVPSYVVNNVSYLTPSTPLKLADYYRNGSGVYQLDAFPVQSPNDIALYGISVVTGVHKGWLEIVFKNDLSDEMDSWHLDGFGFYVVGKVTLKFVLGNLQDGVKMTAMKKENLT
;
A
#
# COMPACT_ATOMS: atom_id res chain seq x y z
N MET A 1 22.29 -2.40 -31.87
CA MET A 1 22.03 -3.81 -31.51
C MET A 1 20.94 -3.80 -30.46
N SER A 2 19.77 -4.37 -30.78
CA SER A 2 18.62 -4.44 -29.88
C SER A 2 18.77 -5.65 -28.96
N ALA A 3 18.88 -5.43 -27.65
CA ALA A 3 18.91 -6.50 -26.66
C ALA A 3 17.48 -6.72 -26.14
N GLY A 4 16.89 -7.86 -26.48
CA GLY A 4 15.60 -8.29 -25.98
C GLY A 4 15.67 -8.65 -24.50
N ALA A 5 14.81 -8.05 -23.69
CA ALA A 5 14.61 -8.44 -22.30
C ALA A 5 13.67 -9.67 -22.27
N GLN A 6 14.20 -10.84 -21.91
CA GLN A 6 13.37 -11.97 -21.47
C GLN A 6 13.45 -12.05 -19.95
N GLY A 7 12.53 -11.34 -19.28
CA GLY A 7 12.30 -11.51 -17.85
C GLY A 7 11.61 -12.86 -17.61
N LEU A 8 12.28 -13.78 -16.92
CA LEU A 8 11.76 -15.09 -16.57
C LEU A 8 10.74 -14.93 -15.43
N ILE A 9 9.45 -14.95 -15.75
CA ILE A 9 8.38 -14.96 -14.75
C ILE A 9 8.28 -16.39 -14.21
N HIS A 10 8.89 -16.68 -13.05
CA HIS A 10 8.45 -17.82 -12.26
C HIS A 10 7.07 -17.47 -11.69
N ARG A 11 6.00 -17.92 -12.36
CA ARG A 11 4.64 -17.86 -11.82
C ARG A 11 4.66 -18.51 -10.44
N ALA A 12 4.38 -17.72 -9.41
CA ALA A 12 3.97 -18.25 -8.11
C ALA A 12 2.75 -19.17 -8.34
N HIS A 13 2.84 -20.38 -7.77
CA HIS A 13 1.79 -21.39 -7.82
C HIS A 13 0.47 -20.79 -7.33
N SER A 14 -0.56 -20.81 -8.20
CA SER A 14 -1.86 -20.22 -7.92
C SER A 14 -2.60 -21.04 -6.87
N ILE A 15 -2.45 -20.66 -5.60
CA ILE A 15 -3.35 -21.09 -4.55
C ILE A 15 -4.71 -20.43 -4.78
N HIS A 16 -5.64 -21.20 -5.33
CA HIS A 16 -7.09 -20.93 -5.40
C HIS A 16 -7.46 -19.55 -5.98
N LYS A 17 -7.73 -19.49 -7.29
CA LYS A 17 -8.29 -18.28 -7.93
C LYS A 17 -9.56 -17.86 -7.22
N ARG A 18 -9.44 -16.85 -6.37
CA ARG A 18 -10.54 -16.22 -5.69
C ARG A 18 -10.74 -14.83 -6.25
N ASN A 19 -11.98 -14.39 -6.37
CA ASN A 19 -12.29 -13.07 -6.90
C ASN A 19 -11.83 -12.00 -5.90
N VAL A 20 -10.71 -11.34 -6.21
CA VAL A 20 -10.24 -10.15 -5.51
C VAL A 20 -11.28 -9.05 -5.68
N SER A 21 -11.77 -8.51 -4.57
CA SER A 21 -12.81 -7.48 -4.54
C SER A 21 -12.24 -6.08 -4.67
N GLN A 22 -11.01 -5.86 -4.20
CA GLN A 22 -10.33 -4.57 -4.20
C GLN A 22 -8.83 -4.80 -4.07
N THR A 23 -8.04 -4.01 -4.79
CA THR A 23 -6.57 -4.04 -4.71
C THR A 23 -6.05 -2.68 -4.25
N PHE A 24 -5.07 -2.67 -3.35
CA PHE A 24 -4.31 -1.51 -2.92
C PHE A 24 -2.86 -1.69 -3.33
N ILE A 25 -2.25 -0.68 -3.93
CA ILE A 25 -0.83 -0.64 -4.29
C ILE A 25 -0.22 0.50 -3.49
N LEU A 26 0.62 0.16 -2.53
CA LEU A 26 1.20 1.08 -1.54
C LEU A 26 2.70 1.17 -1.78
N HIS A 27 3.18 2.32 -2.25
CA HIS A 27 4.60 2.60 -2.45
C HIS A 27 5.14 3.35 -1.23
N GLY A 28 6.04 2.71 -0.49
CA GLY A 28 6.85 3.34 0.53
C GLY A 28 8.05 4.03 -0.11
N SER A 29 8.23 5.31 0.22
CA SER A 29 9.37 6.10 -0.21
C SER A 29 9.67 7.23 0.79
N ARG A 30 10.69 8.03 0.49
CA ARG A 30 11.07 9.21 1.28
C ARG A 30 11.01 10.45 0.41
N GLU A 31 10.35 11.47 0.91
CA GLU A 31 10.12 12.74 0.21
C GLU A 31 10.46 13.94 1.11
N VAL A 32 10.57 15.13 0.53
CA VAL A 32 10.75 16.39 1.29
C VAL A 32 9.47 17.21 1.20
N ILE A 33 8.75 17.33 2.32
CA ILE A 33 7.51 18.09 2.40
C ILE A 33 7.80 19.35 3.22
N ASN A 34 7.63 20.54 2.61
CA ASN A 34 7.91 21.83 3.27
C ASN A 34 9.31 21.92 3.91
N GLY A 35 10.33 21.34 3.27
CA GLY A 35 11.70 21.32 3.77
C GLY A 35 11.99 20.24 4.83
N VAL A 36 11.01 19.41 5.19
CA VAL A 36 11.15 18.33 6.17
C VAL A 36 11.21 16.97 5.46
N PRO A 37 12.31 16.21 5.58
CA PRO A 37 12.36 14.83 5.11
C PRO A 37 11.31 13.98 5.82
N SER A 38 10.44 13.35 5.07
CA SER A 38 9.29 12.60 5.56
C SER A 38 9.18 11.25 4.85
N TYR A 39 8.83 10.20 5.58
CA TYR A 39 8.40 8.95 4.98
C TYR A 39 6.96 9.10 4.48
N VAL A 40 6.70 8.55 3.30
CA VAL A 40 5.41 8.64 2.63
C VAL A 40 4.95 7.28 2.14
N VAL A 41 3.63 7.12 2.06
CA VAL A 41 3.01 6.03 1.31
C VAL A 41 2.20 6.65 0.19
N ASN A 42 2.51 6.31 -1.05
CA ASN A 42 1.88 6.90 -2.24
C ASN A 42 1.90 8.44 -2.22
N ASN A 43 3.01 9.04 -1.78
CA ASN A 43 3.18 10.48 -1.63
C ASN A 43 2.23 11.16 -0.62
N VAL A 44 1.74 10.40 0.37
CA VAL A 44 1.07 10.95 1.55
C VAL A 44 1.87 10.60 2.80
N SER A 45 2.30 11.61 3.54
CA SER A 45 2.81 11.42 4.90
C SER A 45 1.66 11.55 5.88
N TYR A 46 1.45 10.53 6.72
CA TYR A 46 0.27 10.49 7.59
C TYR A 46 0.28 11.62 8.61
N LEU A 47 -0.79 12.40 8.63
CA LEU A 47 -1.05 13.43 9.63
C LEU A 47 -2.12 12.94 10.61
N THR A 48 -1.76 12.85 11.89
CA THR A 48 -2.72 12.44 12.94
C THR A 48 -3.75 13.55 13.17
N PRO A 49 -5.06 13.30 12.96
CA PRO A 49 -6.08 14.29 13.26
C PRO A 49 -6.27 14.49 14.77
N SER A 50 -6.73 15.68 15.17
CA SER A 50 -7.05 15.99 16.57
C SER A 50 -8.22 15.16 17.11
N THR A 51 -9.15 14.77 16.23
CA THR A 51 -10.27 13.89 16.57
C THR A 51 -9.94 12.46 16.11
N PRO A 52 -9.99 11.45 17.00
CA PRO A 52 -9.73 10.06 16.63
C PRO A 52 -10.64 9.58 15.49
N LEU A 53 -10.08 8.88 14.49
CA LEU A 53 -10.81 8.49 13.26
C LEU A 53 -12.10 7.71 13.54
N LYS A 54 -12.06 6.74 14.47
CA LYS A 54 -13.26 5.96 14.86
C LYS A 54 -14.34 6.85 15.49
N LEU A 55 -13.94 7.86 16.25
CA LEU A 55 -14.86 8.81 16.88
C LEU A 55 -15.47 9.74 15.83
N ALA A 56 -14.65 10.24 14.90
CA ALA A 56 -15.09 11.09 13.80
C ALA A 56 -16.08 10.37 12.88
N ASP A 57 -15.79 9.11 12.53
CA ASP A 57 -16.67 8.26 11.73
C ASP A 57 -18.01 8.03 12.42
N TYR A 58 -17.99 7.62 13.70
CA TYR A 58 -19.19 7.32 14.48
C TYR A 58 -20.17 8.50 14.62
N TYR A 59 -19.66 9.71 14.88
CA TYR A 59 -20.53 10.86 15.21
C TYR A 59 -20.94 11.71 14.01
N ARG A 60 -20.08 11.82 12.99
CA ARG A 60 -20.32 12.72 11.84
C ARG A 60 -19.90 12.13 10.51
N ASN A 61 -19.78 10.80 10.40
CA ASN A 61 -19.30 10.11 9.20
C ASN A 61 -17.98 10.72 8.68
N GLY A 62 -17.08 11.12 9.59
CA GLY A 62 -15.79 11.73 9.26
C GLY A 62 -15.83 13.20 8.85
N SER A 63 -17.00 13.82 8.72
CA SER A 63 -17.15 15.20 8.24
C SER A 63 -16.31 16.19 9.03
N GLY A 64 -15.47 16.95 8.32
CA GLY A 64 -14.57 17.95 8.89
C GLY A 64 -13.28 17.38 9.52
N VAL A 65 -13.10 16.06 9.52
CA VAL A 65 -11.89 15.40 10.04
C VAL A 65 -11.09 14.77 8.91
N TYR A 66 -11.71 14.00 8.02
CA TYR A 66 -11.05 13.40 6.86
C TYR A 66 -11.95 13.42 5.64
N GLN A 67 -11.35 13.29 4.45
CA GLN A 67 -12.07 13.02 3.22
C GLN A 67 -11.94 11.54 2.89
N LEU A 68 -13.06 10.83 2.88
CA LEU A 68 -13.11 9.41 2.53
C LEU A 68 -12.61 9.22 1.09
N ASP A 69 -11.76 8.22 0.89
CA ASP A 69 -11.21 7.82 -0.42
C ASP A 69 -10.33 8.88 -1.12
N ALA A 70 -9.91 9.93 -0.41
CA ALA A 70 -8.95 10.89 -0.94
C ALA A 70 -7.51 10.35 -0.98
N PHE A 71 -7.19 9.35 -0.15
CA PHE A 71 -5.88 8.73 -0.17
C PHE A 71 -5.70 7.89 -1.45
N PRO A 72 -4.60 8.10 -2.19
CA PRO A 72 -4.40 7.43 -3.47
C PRO A 72 -4.00 5.96 -3.26
N VAL A 73 -4.73 5.02 -3.88
CA VAL A 73 -4.55 3.58 -3.62
C VAL A 73 -4.02 2.75 -4.78
N GLN A 74 -3.88 3.32 -5.97
CA GLN A 74 -3.37 2.61 -7.15
C GLN A 74 -1.99 3.11 -7.59
N SER A 75 -1.71 4.38 -7.36
CA SER A 75 -0.46 5.05 -7.72
C SER A 75 -0.18 6.18 -6.72
N PRO A 76 1.09 6.56 -6.51
CA PRO A 76 1.43 7.77 -5.78
C PRO A 76 0.78 9.03 -6.36
N ASN A 77 0.51 10.02 -5.52
CA ASN A 77 0.23 11.39 -5.97
C ASN A 77 1.45 11.98 -6.69
N ASP A 78 1.24 12.97 -7.56
CA ASP A 78 2.35 13.67 -8.22
C ASP A 78 3.23 14.45 -7.24
N ILE A 79 2.63 14.98 -6.17
CA ILE A 79 3.30 15.80 -5.15
C ILE A 79 3.09 15.17 -3.77
N ALA A 80 4.16 15.09 -3.00
CA ALA A 80 4.13 14.63 -1.62
C ALA A 80 3.52 15.67 -0.67
N LEU A 81 2.53 15.26 0.12
CA LEU A 81 1.83 16.14 1.06
C LEU A 81 1.52 15.43 2.38
N TYR A 82 1.33 16.20 3.44
CA TYR A 82 0.74 15.70 4.68
C TYR A 82 -0.76 15.47 4.48
N GLY A 83 -1.27 14.34 4.94
CA GLY A 83 -2.68 14.01 4.76
C GLY A 83 -3.18 12.90 5.67
N ILE A 84 -4.49 12.81 5.78
CA ILE A 84 -5.16 11.75 6.55
C ILE A 84 -5.52 10.62 5.59
N SER A 85 -5.07 9.41 5.91
CA SER A 85 -5.20 8.25 5.03
C SER A 85 -6.39 7.39 5.46
N VAL A 86 -7.57 7.62 4.86
CA VAL A 86 -8.77 6.82 5.09
C VAL A 86 -9.34 6.37 3.75
N VAL A 87 -9.54 5.05 3.61
CA VAL A 87 -10.07 4.45 2.39
C VAL A 87 -11.16 3.42 2.73
N THR A 88 -12.18 3.39 1.90
CA THR A 88 -13.27 2.42 1.92
C THR A 88 -12.75 1.03 1.61
N GLY A 89 -13.10 0.06 2.46
CA GLY A 89 -12.86 -1.36 2.25
C GLY A 89 -14.15 -2.11 1.94
N VAL A 90 -14.12 -3.03 0.97
CA VAL A 90 -15.28 -3.89 0.67
C VAL A 90 -15.50 -4.92 1.79
N HIS A 91 -16.61 -4.80 2.52
CA HIS A 91 -16.96 -5.71 3.60
C HIS A 91 -17.11 -7.16 3.10
N LYS A 92 -16.47 -8.12 3.80
CA LYS A 92 -16.42 -9.56 3.44
C LYS A 92 -15.81 -9.83 2.04
N GLY A 93 -15.18 -8.83 1.43
CA GLY A 93 -14.43 -8.96 0.19
C GLY A 93 -13.04 -9.55 0.43
N TRP A 94 -12.41 -9.95 -0.66
CA TRP A 94 -11.00 -10.34 -0.69
C TRP A 94 -10.18 -9.15 -1.13
N LEU A 95 -9.48 -8.53 -0.19
CA LEU A 95 -8.57 -7.42 -0.47
C LEU A 95 -7.24 -8.00 -0.91
N GLU A 96 -6.59 -7.39 -1.89
CA GLU A 96 -5.18 -7.58 -2.19
C GLU A 96 -4.46 -6.28 -1.82
N ILE A 97 -3.36 -6.37 -1.08
CA ILE A 97 -2.47 -5.24 -0.82
C ILE A 97 -1.14 -5.57 -1.50
N VAL A 98 -0.50 -4.60 -2.13
CA VAL A 98 0.78 -4.76 -2.81
C VAL A 98 1.70 -3.66 -2.29
N PHE A 99 2.75 -4.05 -1.57
CA PHE A 99 3.76 -3.11 -1.11
C PHE A 99 4.86 -2.99 -2.16
N LYS A 100 5.25 -1.75 -2.44
CA LYS A 100 6.43 -1.42 -3.24
C LYS A 100 7.32 -0.59 -2.35
N ASN A 101 8.60 -0.93 -2.34
CA ASN A 101 9.59 -0.23 -1.55
C ASN A 101 10.62 0.33 -2.52
N ASP A 102 10.68 1.65 -2.60
CA ASP A 102 11.63 2.36 -3.45
C ASP A 102 12.88 2.78 -2.66
N LEU A 103 12.96 2.40 -1.37
CA LEU A 103 14.14 2.59 -0.53
C LEU A 103 15.15 1.47 -0.82
N SER A 104 16.24 1.81 -1.52
CA SER A 104 17.23 0.85 -2.04
C SER A 104 17.96 0.03 -0.98
N ASP A 105 18.10 0.57 0.23
CA ASP A 105 18.92 0.00 1.31
C ASP A 105 18.17 -0.09 2.65
N GLU A 106 16.86 0.17 2.66
CA GLU A 106 16.03 0.13 3.86
C GLU A 106 14.94 -0.93 3.72
N MET A 107 14.75 -1.75 4.76
CA MET A 107 13.69 -2.74 4.80
C MET A 107 12.52 -2.21 5.63
N ASP A 108 11.35 -2.09 5.01
CA ASP A 108 10.11 -1.74 5.72
C ASP A 108 9.39 -2.97 6.26
N SER A 109 8.85 -2.84 7.47
CA SER A 109 7.95 -3.81 8.07
C SER A 109 6.53 -3.25 8.14
N TRP A 110 5.56 -3.99 7.61
CA TRP A 110 4.16 -3.59 7.55
C TRP A 110 3.31 -4.43 8.49
N HIS A 111 2.45 -3.76 9.26
CA HIS A 111 1.50 -4.38 10.17
C HIS A 111 0.07 -3.99 9.81
N LEU A 112 -0.86 -4.93 9.92
CA LEU A 112 -2.27 -4.73 9.61
C LEU A 112 -3.12 -5.03 10.84
N ASP A 113 -3.56 -3.97 11.52
CA ASP A 113 -4.37 -4.08 12.74
C ASP A 113 -5.74 -4.70 12.46
N GLY A 114 -6.17 -5.60 13.35
CA GLY A 114 -7.53 -6.14 13.34
C GLY A 114 -7.83 -7.16 12.24
N PHE A 115 -6.82 -7.61 11.48
CA PHE A 115 -6.96 -8.63 10.44
C PHE A 115 -5.81 -9.63 10.47
N GLY A 116 -6.12 -10.90 10.16
CA GLY A 116 -5.12 -11.87 9.73
C GLY A 116 -4.80 -11.68 8.25
N PHE A 117 -3.59 -12.04 7.83
CA PHE A 117 -3.21 -12.00 6.42
C PHE A 117 -2.28 -13.16 6.05
N TYR A 118 -2.25 -13.46 4.76
CA TYR A 118 -1.30 -14.39 4.16
C TYR A 118 -0.32 -13.60 3.29
N VAL A 119 0.87 -14.14 3.06
CA VAL A 119 1.82 -13.58 2.07
C VAL A 119 1.87 -14.55 0.90
N VAL A 120 1.39 -14.15 -0.27
CA VAL A 120 1.34 -15.06 -1.44
C VAL A 120 2.47 -14.84 -2.45
N GLY A 121 3.33 -13.84 -2.25
CA GLY A 121 4.42 -13.55 -3.17
C GLY A 121 5.46 -12.56 -2.63
N LYS A 122 6.59 -12.49 -3.32
CA LYS A 122 7.64 -11.47 -3.19
C LYS A 122 8.34 -11.41 -4.55
N VAL A 123 8.64 -10.22 -5.07
CA VAL A 123 9.22 -10.06 -6.41
C VAL A 123 10.33 -9.02 -6.39
N THR A 124 11.58 -9.46 -6.29
CA THR A 124 12.72 -8.55 -6.46
C THR A 124 12.95 -8.29 -7.95
N LEU A 125 12.80 -7.04 -8.40
CA LEU A 125 13.11 -6.64 -9.77
C LEU A 125 14.50 -6.01 -9.82
N LYS A 126 15.49 -6.76 -10.32
CA LYS A 126 16.82 -6.23 -10.60
C LYS A 126 16.86 -5.66 -12.02
N PHE A 127 16.89 -4.34 -12.16
CA PHE A 127 17.20 -3.69 -13.43
C PHE A 127 18.73 -3.54 -13.57
N VAL A 128 19.32 -4.14 -14.61
CA VAL A 128 20.72 -3.85 -14.98
C VAL A 128 20.70 -2.55 -15.77
N LEU A 129 20.92 -1.44 -15.05
CA LEU A 129 21.24 -0.05 -15.44
C LEU A 129 20.45 0.90 -14.54
N GLY A 130 20.99 1.20 -13.36
CA GLY A 130 20.72 2.45 -12.67
C GLY A 130 20.14 2.32 -11.26
N ASN A 131 19.04 1.60 -11.04
CA ASN A 131 18.40 1.54 -9.72
C ASN A 131 17.80 0.16 -9.43
N LEU A 132 18.09 -0.40 -8.26
CA LEU A 132 17.39 -1.56 -7.70
C LEU A 132 16.01 -1.10 -7.22
N GLN A 133 14.96 -1.79 -7.64
CA GLN A 133 13.60 -1.56 -7.16
C GLN A 133 13.10 -2.86 -6.53
N ASP A 134 13.13 -2.91 -5.20
CA ASP A 134 12.80 -4.09 -4.42
C ASP A 134 11.30 -4.10 -4.12
N GLY A 135 10.51 -4.76 -4.98
CA GLY A 135 9.07 -4.93 -4.77
C GLY A 135 8.72 -6.14 -3.88
N VAL A 136 8.11 -5.94 -2.71
CA VAL A 136 7.51 -7.07 -1.98
C VAL A 136 6.01 -7.13 -2.25
N LYS A 137 5.61 -7.97 -3.22
CA LYS A 137 4.19 -8.26 -3.46
C LYS A 137 3.56 -9.11 -2.36
N MET A 138 3.24 -8.53 -1.21
CA MET A 138 2.53 -9.24 -0.13
C MET A 138 1.01 -9.26 -0.35
N THR A 139 0.45 -10.21 -1.08
CA THR A 139 -1.03 -10.33 -1.14
C THR A 139 -1.60 -10.77 0.22
N ALA A 140 -1.96 -9.82 1.07
CA ALA A 140 -2.77 -10.06 2.27
C ALA A 140 -4.17 -10.57 1.89
N MET A 141 -4.76 -11.48 2.67
CA MET A 141 -5.98 -12.21 2.29
C MET A 141 -6.86 -12.56 3.52
N LYS A 142 -8.19 -12.38 3.33
CA LYS A 142 -9.39 -12.75 4.13
C LYS A 142 -9.66 -12.07 5.48
N LYS A 143 -10.79 -11.37 5.52
CA LYS A 143 -11.64 -11.21 6.70
C LYS A 143 -12.32 -12.54 7.05
N GLU A 144 -11.86 -13.22 8.09
CA GLU A 144 -12.74 -14.10 8.87
C GLU A 144 -13.07 -13.37 10.17
N ASN A 145 -14.36 -13.24 10.48
CA ASN A 145 -14.71 -13.08 11.88
C ASN A 145 -14.22 -14.37 12.55
N LEU A 146 -13.24 -14.26 13.45
CA LEU A 146 -13.09 -15.26 14.50
C LEU A 146 -14.37 -15.14 15.33
N THR A 147 -15.34 -16.02 15.07
CA THR A 147 -16.39 -16.32 16.05
C THR A 147 -15.77 -16.99 17.26
#